data_AF-A0A846NN71-F1
#
_entry.id   AF-A0A846NN71-F1
#
_cell.length_a   1.000
_cell.length_b   1.000
_cell.length_c   1.000
_cell.angle_alpha   90.00
_cell.angle_beta   90.00
_cell.angle_gamma   90.00
#
_symmetry.space_group_name_H-M   'P 1'
#
loop_
_entity.id
_entity.type
_entity.pdbx_description
1 polymer ?
#
loop_
_entity_poly.entity_id
_entity_poly.type
_entity_poly.pdbx_seq_one_letter_code
_entity_poly.pdbx_strand_id
1 'polypeptide(L)'
;MSHNIYHNPALLLLLALSFVGLFLTGLITFSPPTDRENIPWRKPIAGLIIDSICVSGISAVFFPRRCSQLFHLTRQGYTAVDKPKDSRFPHETIPAIEGHHPRCENFSTHVFQIGGRTFCTGCTGLLLGGLAVLSGTILYFFGDLYVEHIILVVLVGVSGVALGLLQFSLFNTQRISIRLFLNAYFVVGIFLLLVGIDEIAQSLIADLLFAALSIFWLLTRISLSKWNHERICYSCNIDMCKYQIKTTF
;
A
#
# COMPACT_ATOMS: atom_id res chain seq x y z
N MET A 1 0.27 26.46 3.53
CA MET A 1 -1.18 26.20 3.35
C MET A 1 -1.44 24.72 3.57
N SER A 2 -2.28 24.36 4.55
CA SER A 2 -2.62 22.96 4.82
C SER A 2 -3.52 22.44 3.68
N HIS A 3 -2.96 21.68 2.74
CA HIS A 3 -3.76 20.89 1.81
C HIS A 3 -4.55 19.86 2.61
N ASN A 4 -5.85 20.10 2.78
CA ASN A 4 -6.75 19.16 3.43
C ASN A 4 -7.18 18.10 2.40
N ILE A 5 -7.37 16.85 2.82
CA ILE A 5 -7.73 15.74 1.91
C ILE A 5 -9.03 16.05 1.15
N TYR A 6 -9.92 16.82 1.79
CA TYR A 6 -11.18 17.28 1.22
C TYR A 6 -11.05 18.17 -0.03
N HIS A 7 -9.85 18.69 -0.30
CA HIS A 7 -9.60 19.50 -1.51
C HIS A 7 -9.15 18.65 -2.72
N ASN A 8 -9.06 17.32 -2.57
CA ASN A 8 -8.76 16.42 -3.69
C ASN A 8 -9.94 15.46 -3.93
N PRO A 9 -10.88 15.81 -4.82
CA PRO A 9 -12.08 15.01 -5.05
C PRO A 9 -11.77 13.61 -5.62
N ALA A 10 -10.66 13.45 -6.34
CA ALA A 10 -10.24 12.16 -6.88
C ALA A 10 -9.83 11.18 -5.76
N LEU A 11 -9.10 11.65 -4.75
CA LEU A 11 -8.74 10.81 -3.59
C LEU A 11 -9.95 10.46 -2.73
N LEU A 12 -10.88 11.40 -2.55
CA LEU A 12 -12.14 11.12 -1.86
C LEU A 12 -12.97 10.07 -2.61
N LEU A 13 -13.05 10.16 -3.94
CA LEU A 13 -13.74 9.18 -4.77
C LEU A 13 -13.09 7.79 -4.66
N LEU A 14 -11.76 7.70 -4.77
CA LEU A 14 -11.02 6.44 -4.59
C LEU A 14 -11.26 5.82 -3.22
N LEU A 15 -11.25 6.63 -2.17
CA LEU A 15 -11.53 6.19 -0.81
C LEU A 15 -12.98 5.71 -0.66
N ALA A 16 -13.95 6.47 -1.17
CA ALA A 16 -15.36 6.09 -1.13
C ALA A 16 -15.62 4.78 -1.88
N LEU A 17 -15.09 4.64 -3.10
CA LEU A 17 -15.17 3.40 -3.88
C LEU A 17 -14.50 2.23 -3.15
N SER A 18 -13.42 2.48 -2.42
CA SER A 18 -12.73 1.44 -1.65
C SER A 18 -13.60 0.93 -0.50
N PHE A 19 -14.31 1.83 0.19
CA PHE A 19 -15.29 1.46 1.22
C PHE A 19 -16.50 0.74 0.66
N VAL A 20 -16.99 1.16 -0.51
CA VAL A 20 -18.04 0.41 -1.21
C VAL A 20 -17.57 -1.01 -1.53
N GLY A 21 -16.34 -1.17 -2.03
CA GLY A 21 -15.74 -2.49 -2.26
C GLY A 21 -15.63 -3.33 -0.98
N LEU A 22 -15.24 -2.72 0.13
CA LEU A 22 -15.15 -3.41 1.43
C LEU A 22 -16.54 -3.81 1.95
N PHE A 23 -17.54 -2.95 1.76
CA PHE A 23 -18.92 -3.25 2.10
C PHE A 23 -19.47 -4.40 1.25
N LEU A 24 -19.23 -4.38 -0.07
CA LEU A 24 -19.61 -5.47 -0.98
C LEU A 24 -18.96 -6.80 -0.60
N THR A 25 -17.68 -6.77 -0.23
CA THR A 25 -16.96 -7.94 0.30
C THR A 25 -17.66 -8.52 1.53
N GLY A 26 -18.06 -7.65 2.47
CA GLY A 26 -18.85 -8.05 3.63
C GLY A 26 -20.18 -8.68 3.24
N LEU A 27 -20.93 -8.07 2.31
CA LEU A 27 -22.20 -8.62 1.83
C LEU A 27 -22.06 -10.00 1.21
N ILE A 28 -21.05 -10.22 0.36
CA ILE A 28 -20.78 -11.54 -0.23
C ILE A 28 -20.48 -12.58 0.85
N THR A 29 -19.79 -12.16 1.91
CA THR A 29 -19.41 -13.06 3.01
C THR A 29 -20.60 -13.41 3.92
N PHE A 30 -21.50 -12.47 4.20
CA PHE A 30 -22.68 -12.72 5.04
C PHE A 30 -23.87 -13.31 4.25
N SER A 31 -23.89 -13.13 2.94
CA SER A 31 -24.91 -13.64 2.02
C SER A 31 -24.23 -14.38 0.86
N PRO A 32 -23.58 -15.54 1.14
CA PRO A 32 -22.86 -16.27 0.12
C PRO A 32 -23.78 -16.74 -1.02
N PRO A 33 -23.26 -16.78 -2.26
CA PRO A 33 -24.00 -17.36 -3.37
C PRO A 33 -24.32 -18.83 -3.09
N THR A 34 -25.50 -19.27 -3.53
CA THR A 34 -26.00 -20.63 -3.28
C THR A 34 -25.22 -21.70 -4.04
N ASP A 35 -24.60 -21.32 -5.16
CA ASP A 35 -23.90 -22.23 -6.05
C ASP A 35 -22.44 -22.39 -5.62
N ARG A 36 -22.14 -23.54 -4.99
CA ARG A 36 -20.78 -23.92 -4.58
C ARG A 36 -20.07 -24.63 -5.72
N GLU A 37 -18.88 -24.14 -6.07
CA GLU A 37 -18.05 -24.77 -7.09
C GLU A 37 -17.12 -25.81 -6.46
N ASN A 38 -17.27 -27.08 -6.85
CA ASN A 38 -16.36 -28.16 -6.46
C ASN A 38 -15.19 -28.30 -7.45
N ILE A 39 -14.47 -27.20 -7.70
CA ILE A 39 -13.30 -27.20 -8.59
C ILE A 39 -12.03 -27.38 -7.74
N PRO A 40 -11.29 -28.49 -7.88
CA PRO A 40 -10.12 -28.78 -7.04
C PRO A 40 -8.96 -27.79 -7.24
N TRP A 41 -8.91 -27.11 -8.40
CA TRP A 41 -7.89 -26.12 -8.73
C TRP A 41 -8.19 -24.70 -8.21
N ARG A 42 -9.37 -24.47 -7.60
CA ARG A 42 -9.77 -23.14 -7.13
C ARG A 42 -8.78 -22.56 -6.11
N LYS A 43 -8.55 -23.29 -5.01
CA LYS A 43 -7.64 -22.88 -3.92
C LYS A 43 -6.21 -22.61 -4.44
N PRO A 44 -5.57 -23.51 -5.21
CA PRO A 44 -4.26 -23.23 -5.80
C PRO A 44 -4.23 -21.99 -6.70
N ILE A 45 -5.24 -21.76 -7.54
CA ILE A 45 -5.29 -20.59 -8.43
C ILE A 45 -5.38 -19.30 -7.62
N ALA A 46 -6.28 -19.24 -6.62
CA ALA A 46 -6.41 -18.09 -5.74
C ALA A 46 -5.10 -17.80 -4.97
N GLY A 47 -4.47 -18.85 -4.43
CA GLY A 47 -3.18 -18.76 -3.75
C GLY A 47 -2.08 -18.19 -4.66
N LEU A 48 -1.94 -18.72 -5.88
CA LEU A 48 -0.94 -18.24 -6.85
C LEU A 48 -1.12 -16.76 -7.22
N ILE A 49 -2.36 -16.29 -7.35
CA ILE A 49 -2.65 -14.89 -7.66
C ILE A 49 -2.16 -13.99 -6.52
N ILE A 50 -2.47 -14.33 -5.27
CA ILE A 50 -2.03 -13.55 -4.11
C ILE A 50 -0.53 -13.60 -3.92
N ASP A 51 0.09 -14.77 -4.10
CA ASP A 51 1.55 -14.90 -4.01
C ASP A 51 2.24 -14.04 -5.06
N SER A 52 1.73 -14.01 -6.30
CA SER A 52 2.24 -13.13 -7.36
C SER A 52 2.14 -11.64 -6.99
N ILE A 53 1.00 -11.23 -6.41
CA ILE A 53 0.82 -9.86 -5.92
C ILE A 53 1.81 -9.55 -4.78
N CYS A 54 2.00 -10.47 -3.84
CA CYS A 54 2.90 -10.30 -2.71
C CYS A 54 4.36 -10.22 -3.16
N VAL A 55 4.81 -11.11 -4.04
CA VAL A 55 6.18 -11.10 -4.60
C VAL A 55 6.44 -9.80 -5.37
N SER A 56 5.45 -9.34 -6.16
CA SER A 56 5.53 -8.07 -6.88
C SER A 56 5.66 -6.89 -5.91
N GLY A 57 4.84 -6.87 -4.85
CA GLY A 57 4.88 -5.84 -3.81
C GLY A 57 6.19 -5.81 -3.02
N ILE A 58 6.71 -6.98 -2.63
CA ILE A 58 8.01 -7.12 -1.96
C ILE A 58 9.14 -6.64 -2.88
N SER A 59 9.12 -7.03 -4.15
CA SER A 59 10.11 -6.60 -5.14
C SER A 59 10.10 -5.08 -5.33
N ALA A 60 8.92 -4.45 -5.30
CA ALA A 60 8.75 -3.00 -5.38
C ALA A 60 9.46 -2.25 -4.23
N VAL A 61 9.51 -2.85 -3.04
CA VAL A 61 10.19 -2.28 -1.86
C VAL A 61 11.70 -2.25 -2.05
N PHE A 62 12.30 -3.30 -2.63
CA PHE A 62 13.74 -3.38 -2.87
C PHE A 62 14.20 -2.63 -4.14
N PHE A 63 13.33 -2.52 -5.15
CA PHE A 63 13.64 -1.90 -6.44
C PHE A 63 12.69 -0.74 -6.80
N PRO A 64 12.61 0.32 -5.98
CA PRO A 64 11.62 1.39 -6.16
C PRO A 64 11.74 2.11 -7.52
N ARG A 65 12.94 2.17 -8.11
CA ARG A 65 13.20 2.78 -9.42
C ARG A 65 12.53 2.05 -10.59
N ARG A 66 12.33 0.72 -10.50
CA ARG A 66 11.67 -0.07 -11.55
C ARG A 66 10.14 0.00 -11.43
N CYS A 67 9.60 0.10 -10.21
CA CYS A 67 8.16 0.31 -10.02
C CYS A 67 7.69 1.68 -10.48
N SER A 68 8.46 2.76 -10.28
CA SER A 68 8.09 4.07 -10.84
C SER A 68 8.01 4.06 -12.36
N GLN A 69 8.80 3.22 -13.05
CA GLN A 69 8.80 3.14 -14.51
C GLN A 69 7.57 2.40 -15.08
N LEU A 70 7.12 1.32 -14.41
CA LEU A 70 5.93 0.56 -14.83
C LEU A 70 4.60 1.33 -14.65
N PHE A 71 4.52 2.21 -13.64
CA PHE A 71 3.37 3.11 -13.47
C PHE A 71 3.48 4.42 -14.30
N HIS A 72 4.56 4.59 -15.07
CA HIS A 72 4.76 5.70 -16.00
C HIS A 72 4.38 5.29 -17.44
N LEU A 73 3.10 4.97 -17.67
CA LEU A 73 2.57 4.66 -19.00
C LEU A 73 2.50 5.87 -19.95
N THR A 74 2.93 7.06 -19.51
CA THR A 74 3.26 8.18 -20.40
C THR A 74 4.45 8.95 -19.84
N ARG A 75 5.65 8.64 -20.30
CA ARG A 75 6.75 9.61 -20.34
C ARG A 75 7.57 9.39 -21.60
N GLN A 76 7.04 9.90 -22.70
CA GLN A 76 7.81 10.11 -23.92
C GLN A 76 8.98 11.04 -23.60
N GLY A 77 10.16 10.61 -24.03
CA GLY A 77 11.44 10.98 -23.45
C GLY A 77 11.78 12.46 -23.52
N TYR A 78 12.54 12.92 -22.54
CA TYR A 78 13.48 14.01 -22.75
C TYR A 78 14.79 13.68 -22.05
N THR A 79 15.82 13.80 -22.89
CA THR A 79 17.24 13.56 -22.70
C THR A 79 17.83 14.32 -21.52
N ALA A 80 18.95 13.79 -21.02
CA ALA A 80 19.87 14.49 -20.14
C ALA A 80 20.06 15.94 -20.60
N VAL A 81 19.74 16.90 -19.73
CA VAL A 81 20.09 18.30 -19.91
C VAL A 81 21.23 18.63 -18.96
N ASP A 82 22.26 19.21 -19.57
CA ASP A 82 23.56 19.53 -19.04
C ASP A 82 23.55 20.35 -17.73
N LYS A 83 24.59 20.09 -16.93
CA LYS A 83 24.96 20.91 -15.77
C LYS A 83 25.33 22.32 -16.23
N PRO A 84 24.76 23.41 -15.66
CA PRO A 84 25.38 24.70 -15.73
C PRO A 84 26.58 24.72 -14.78
N LYS A 85 27.76 25.03 -15.31
CA LYS A 85 28.91 25.45 -14.51
C LYS A 85 28.69 26.89 -14.05
N ASP A 86 29.13 27.13 -12.81
CA ASP A 86 29.60 28.39 -12.25
C ASP A 86 28.59 29.27 -11.48
N SER A 87 28.79 29.37 -10.16
CA SER A 87 28.90 30.64 -9.45
C SER A 87 29.32 30.40 -7.98
N ARG A 88 30.30 31.20 -7.57
CA ARG A 88 30.87 31.33 -6.22
C ARG A 88 29.82 31.91 -5.27
N PHE A 89 29.70 31.38 -4.04
CA PHE A 89 29.34 32.00 -2.74
C PHE A 89 28.80 30.92 -1.75
N PRO A 90 28.80 31.18 -0.42
CA PRO A 90 29.42 30.33 0.60
C PRO A 90 28.59 29.09 1.00
N HIS A 91 29.27 28.14 1.66
CA HIS A 91 28.76 26.91 2.27
C HIS A 91 27.40 27.06 2.99
N GLU A 92 26.30 27.00 2.24
CA GLU A 92 25.06 26.41 2.75
C GLU A 92 25.25 24.90 2.69
N THR A 93 25.35 24.29 3.86
CA THR A 93 25.29 22.85 4.07
C THR A 93 24.08 22.29 3.35
N ILE A 94 24.31 21.78 2.14
CA ILE A 94 23.35 20.96 1.39
C ILE A 94 22.88 19.89 2.38
N PRO A 95 21.59 19.87 2.78
CA PRO A 95 21.11 18.88 3.72
C PRO A 95 21.35 17.51 3.11
N ALA A 96 22.21 16.73 3.76
CA ALA A 96 22.63 15.42 3.27
C ALA A 96 21.38 14.57 3.00
N ILE A 97 21.23 14.16 1.74
CA ILE A 97 20.16 13.31 1.27
C ILE A 97 20.46 11.89 1.78
N GLU A 98 19.69 11.41 2.76
CA GLU A 98 19.75 10.02 3.23
C GLU A 98 18.53 9.27 2.71
N GLY A 99 18.70 8.62 1.56
CA GLY A 99 17.60 7.99 0.83
C GLY A 99 16.95 8.94 -0.18
N HIS A 100 15.66 8.78 -0.46
CA HIS A 100 14.92 9.66 -1.39
C HIS A 100 14.17 10.80 -0.67
N HIS A 101 14.49 11.05 0.61
CA HIS A 101 13.83 12.06 1.43
C HIS A 101 14.82 13.16 1.83
N PRO A 102 14.37 14.42 1.83
CA PRO A 102 15.15 15.48 2.46
C PRO A 102 15.20 15.26 3.98
N ARG A 103 16.35 15.56 4.61
CA ARG A 103 16.45 15.64 6.08
C ARG A 103 15.63 16.84 6.55
N CYS A 104 14.43 16.57 7.07
CA CYS A 104 13.50 17.56 7.63
C CYS A 104 12.81 16.94 8.85
N GLU A 105 12.62 17.71 9.93
CA GLU A 105 12.02 17.22 11.19
C GLU A 105 10.61 16.64 10.99
N ASN A 106 9.83 17.17 10.05
CA ASN A 106 8.50 16.65 9.72
C ASN A 106 8.53 15.24 9.08
N PHE A 107 9.70 14.80 8.60
CA PHE A 107 9.93 13.44 8.11
C PHE A 107 10.54 12.47 9.15
N SER A 108 10.96 12.95 10.33
CA SER A 108 11.47 12.10 11.44
C SER A 108 10.49 10.98 11.80
N THR A 109 9.21 11.35 11.72
CA THR A 109 8.03 10.55 11.44
C THR A 109 8.29 9.25 10.70
N HIS A 110 8.59 9.39 9.43
CA HIS A 110 8.41 8.41 8.36
C HIS A 110 9.62 7.50 8.17
N VAL A 111 10.77 7.86 8.73
CA VAL A 111 12.02 7.12 8.64
C VAL A 111 12.49 6.69 10.02
N PHE A 112 13.09 5.51 10.11
CA PHE A 112 13.81 5.07 11.31
C PHE A 112 15.19 4.57 10.90
N GLN A 113 16.14 4.60 11.83
CA GLN A 113 17.52 4.16 11.59
C GLN A 113 17.78 2.83 12.29
N ILE A 114 18.33 1.86 11.55
CA ILE A 114 18.88 0.63 12.10
C ILE A 114 20.30 0.47 11.55
N GLY A 115 21.29 0.36 12.44
CA GLY A 115 22.68 0.09 12.07
C GLY A 115 23.26 1.10 11.07
N GLY A 116 22.91 2.39 11.20
CA GLY A 116 23.40 3.46 10.30
C GLY A 116 22.69 3.54 8.94
N ARG A 117 21.63 2.75 8.69
CA ARG A 117 20.80 2.83 7.47
C ARG A 117 19.40 3.35 7.78
N THR A 118 18.87 4.22 6.93
CA THR A 118 17.51 4.77 7.03
C THR A 118 16.48 3.90 6.30
N PHE A 119 15.38 3.57 6.96
CA PHE A 119 14.30 2.76 6.42
C PHE A 119 12.95 3.50 6.50
N CYS A 120 12.11 3.34 5.47
CA CYS A 120 10.76 3.89 5.46
C CYS A 120 9.81 2.96 6.22
N THR A 121 9.20 3.47 7.29
CA THR A 121 8.17 2.76 8.08
C THR A 121 7.00 2.24 7.23
N GLY A 122 6.67 2.95 6.14
CA GLY A 122 5.69 2.52 5.14
C GLY A 122 6.08 1.23 4.44
N CYS A 123 7.24 1.26 3.80
CA CYS A 123 7.78 0.15 3.03
C CYS A 123 8.12 -1.05 3.90
N THR A 124 8.67 -0.83 5.10
CA THR A 124 8.96 -1.91 6.05
C THR A 124 7.69 -2.59 6.54
N GLY A 125 6.63 -1.83 6.89
CA GLY A 125 5.36 -2.42 7.30
C GLY A 125 4.72 -3.26 6.18
N LEU A 126 4.76 -2.76 4.94
CA LEU A 126 4.33 -3.50 3.75
C LEU A 126 5.14 -4.77 3.50
N LEU A 127 6.46 -4.70 3.65
CA LEU A 127 7.35 -5.85 3.51
C LEU A 127 7.02 -6.94 4.55
N LEU A 128 6.88 -6.55 5.82
CA LEU A 128 6.51 -7.48 6.89
C LEU A 128 5.14 -8.11 6.65
N GLY A 129 4.15 -7.30 6.27
CA GLY A 129 2.82 -7.80 5.89
C GLY A 129 2.87 -8.76 4.71
N GLY A 130 3.63 -8.43 3.66
CA GLY A 130 3.79 -9.29 2.48
C GLY A 130 4.47 -10.62 2.78
N LEU A 131 5.50 -10.63 3.64
CA LEU A 131 6.14 -11.87 4.08
C LEU A 131 5.20 -12.74 4.92
N ALA A 132 4.42 -12.11 5.81
CA ALA A 132 3.42 -12.81 6.61
C ALA A 132 2.32 -13.43 5.73
N VAL A 133 1.81 -12.68 4.76
CA VAL A 133 0.81 -13.17 3.82
C VAL A 133 1.37 -14.28 2.94
N LEU A 134 2.57 -14.14 2.37
CA LEU A 134 3.18 -15.20 1.56
C LEU A 134 3.33 -16.51 2.35
N SER A 135 3.75 -16.42 3.61
CA SER A 135 3.81 -17.59 4.50
C SER A 135 2.42 -18.16 4.77
N GLY A 136 1.43 -17.30 5.04
CA GLY A 136 0.04 -17.69 5.28
C GLY A 136 -0.62 -18.33 4.06
N THR A 137 -0.39 -17.81 2.86
CA THR A 137 -0.90 -18.35 1.60
C THR A 137 -0.37 -19.77 1.38
N ILE A 138 0.93 -19.99 1.56
CA ILE A 138 1.54 -21.33 1.46
C ILE A 138 0.86 -22.30 2.43
N LEU A 139 0.70 -21.90 3.70
CA LEU A 139 0.09 -22.76 4.71
C LEU A 139 -1.39 -23.04 4.44
N TYR A 140 -2.16 -22.04 4.03
CA TYR A 140 -3.61 -22.17 3.88
C TYR A 140 -4.02 -22.77 2.53
N PHE A 141 -3.53 -22.23 1.40
CA PHE A 141 -3.97 -22.66 0.06
C PHE A 141 -3.28 -23.92 -0.45
N PHE A 142 -2.08 -24.23 0.05
CA PHE A 142 -1.33 -25.42 -0.36
C PHE A 142 -1.14 -26.45 0.77
N GLY A 143 -1.31 -26.04 2.02
CA GLY A 143 -1.18 -26.90 3.20
C GLY A 143 -2.50 -27.33 3.84
N ASP A 144 -3.65 -26.96 3.25
CA ASP A 144 -5.00 -27.28 3.75
C ASP A 144 -5.21 -26.92 5.23
N LEU A 145 -4.66 -25.78 5.67
CA LEU A 145 -4.81 -25.32 7.04
C LEU A 145 -6.28 -24.99 7.34
N TYR A 146 -6.88 -25.74 8.26
CA TYR A 146 -8.27 -25.55 8.68
C TYR A 146 -8.43 -24.33 9.60
N VAL A 147 -9.51 -23.56 9.39
CA VAL A 147 -9.83 -22.35 10.16
C VAL A 147 -11.22 -22.48 10.79
N GLU A 148 -11.27 -22.67 12.11
CA GLU A 148 -12.53 -22.90 12.85
C GLU A 148 -13.45 -21.67 12.92
N HIS A 149 -12.89 -20.48 13.14
CA HIS A 149 -13.68 -19.27 13.43
C HIS A 149 -13.69 -18.29 12.26
N ILE A 150 -14.18 -18.73 11.11
CA ILE A 150 -14.12 -17.97 9.84
C ILE A 150 -14.75 -16.57 9.92
N ILE A 151 -15.85 -16.41 10.66
CA ILE A 151 -16.50 -15.10 10.85
C ILE A 151 -15.59 -14.13 11.61
N LEU A 152 -14.90 -14.60 12.65
CA LEU A 152 -13.94 -13.76 13.39
C LEU A 152 -12.76 -13.37 12.48
N VAL A 153 -12.27 -14.32 11.67
CA VAL A 153 -11.22 -14.05 10.69
C VAL A 153 -11.63 -12.94 9.71
N VAL A 154 -12.86 -13.00 9.19
CA VAL A 154 -13.42 -11.96 8.32
C VAL A 154 -13.52 -10.62 9.05
N LEU A 155 -14.03 -10.58 10.27
CA LEU A 155 -14.17 -9.33 11.03
C LEU A 155 -12.81 -8.67 11.31
N VAL A 156 -11.81 -9.46 11.69
CA VAL A 156 -10.43 -9.00 11.84
C VAL A 156 -9.92 -8.47 10.49
N GLY A 157 -10.17 -9.19 9.40
CA GLY A 157 -9.85 -8.77 8.04
C GLY A 157 -10.46 -7.42 7.64
N VAL A 158 -11.78 -7.26 7.83
CA VAL A 158 -12.51 -6.00 7.58
C VAL A 158 -11.88 -4.86 8.36
N SER A 159 -11.61 -5.06 9.66
CA SER A 159 -11.02 -4.04 10.50
C SER A 159 -9.60 -3.66 10.04
N GLY A 160 -8.81 -4.63 9.56
CA GLY A 160 -7.49 -4.39 8.99
C GLY A 160 -7.52 -3.54 7.73
N VAL A 161 -8.40 -3.86 6.79
CA VAL A 161 -8.56 -3.05 5.57
C VAL A 161 -9.08 -1.66 5.91
N ALA A 162 -10.12 -1.57 6.75
CA ALA A 162 -10.72 -0.29 7.14
C ALA A 162 -9.70 0.62 7.85
N LEU A 163 -8.98 0.11 8.85
CA LEU A 163 -7.96 0.89 9.57
C LEU A 163 -6.79 1.29 8.66
N GLY A 164 -6.38 0.43 7.72
CA GLY A 164 -5.33 0.76 6.75
C GLY A 164 -5.74 1.87 5.76
N LEU A 165 -7.01 1.87 5.31
CA LEU A 165 -7.55 2.93 4.46
C LEU A 165 -7.75 4.25 5.23
N LEU A 166 -8.19 4.17 6.49
CA LEU A 166 -8.43 5.33 7.36
C LEU A 166 -7.17 5.87 8.02
N GLN A 167 -6.05 5.17 7.93
CA GLN A 167 -4.79 5.55 8.56
C GLN A 167 -4.46 7.02 8.35
N PHE A 168 -4.54 7.53 7.12
CA PHE A 168 -4.17 8.92 6.82
C PHE A 168 -5.27 9.95 7.15
N SER A 169 -6.51 9.51 7.33
CA SER A 169 -7.66 10.37 7.62
C SER A 169 -7.88 10.54 9.13
N LEU A 170 -7.86 9.44 9.89
CA LEU A 170 -8.17 9.43 11.33
C LEU A 170 -6.92 9.52 12.21
N PHE A 171 -5.81 8.95 11.75
CA PHE A 171 -4.62 8.79 12.56
C PHE A 171 -3.53 9.72 12.01
N ASN A 172 -3.51 10.98 12.48
CA ASN A 172 -2.35 11.86 12.32
C ASN A 172 -1.20 11.39 13.21
N THR A 173 -0.85 10.11 13.08
CA THR A 173 -0.07 9.38 14.06
C THR A 173 1.39 9.64 13.81
N GLN A 174 1.94 10.48 14.67
CA GLN A 174 3.37 10.76 14.76
C GLN A 174 4.18 9.55 15.25
N ARG A 175 3.54 8.45 15.67
CA ARG A 175 4.24 7.27 16.19
C ARG A 175 4.62 6.29 15.08
N ILE A 176 5.93 6.12 14.91
CA ILE A 176 6.58 5.17 13.98
C ILE A 176 5.95 3.77 14.06
N SER A 177 5.80 3.21 15.27
CA SER A 177 5.35 1.84 15.49
C SER A 177 3.90 1.62 15.06
N ILE A 178 3.01 2.58 15.30
CA ILE A 178 1.61 2.47 14.91
C ILE A 178 1.49 2.48 13.38
N ARG A 179 2.24 3.35 12.71
CA ARG A 179 2.24 3.38 11.24
C ARG A 179 2.77 2.06 10.67
N LEU A 180 3.87 1.54 11.21
CA LEU A 180 4.40 0.24 10.80
C LEU A 180 3.35 -0.87 10.98
N PHE A 181 2.71 -0.93 12.15
CA PHE A 181 1.71 -1.93 12.49
C PHE A 181 0.48 -1.84 11.59
N LEU A 182 -0.11 -0.66 11.41
CA LEU A 182 -1.27 -0.47 10.54
C LEU A 182 -0.98 -0.84 9.09
N ASN A 183 0.24 -0.59 8.62
CA ASN A 183 0.66 -0.96 7.27
C ASN A 183 0.76 -2.48 7.09
N ALA A 184 1.28 -3.20 8.08
CA ALA A 184 1.33 -4.66 8.06
C ALA A 184 -0.09 -5.25 8.24
N TYR A 185 -0.86 -4.70 9.17
CA TYR A 185 -2.22 -5.13 9.49
C TYR A 185 -3.18 -4.97 8.31
N PHE A 186 -3.01 -3.93 7.49
CA PHE A 186 -3.74 -3.79 6.23
C PHE A 186 -3.52 -4.98 5.28
N VAL A 187 -2.26 -5.36 5.07
CA VAL A 187 -1.91 -6.46 4.14
C VAL A 187 -2.39 -7.80 4.67
N VAL A 188 -2.17 -8.06 5.97
CA VAL A 188 -2.71 -9.25 6.65
C VAL A 188 -4.24 -9.25 6.59
N GLY A 189 -4.90 -8.11 6.78
CA GLY A 189 -6.35 -7.99 6.73
C GLY A 189 -6.94 -8.37 5.38
N ILE A 190 -6.28 -7.98 4.27
CA ILE A 190 -6.66 -8.42 2.92
C ILE A 190 -6.60 -9.95 2.81
N PHE A 191 -5.52 -10.56 3.30
CA PHE A 191 -5.37 -12.02 3.28
C PHE A 191 -6.45 -12.72 4.11
N LEU A 192 -6.76 -12.24 5.31
CA LEU A 192 -7.80 -12.83 6.16
C LEU A 192 -9.19 -12.73 5.50
N LEU A 193 -9.49 -11.63 4.80
CA LEU A 193 -10.72 -11.51 4.02
C LEU A 193 -10.78 -12.52 2.87
N LEU A 194 -9.66 -12.75 2.17
CA LEU A 194 -9.62 -13.76 1.13
C LEU A 194 -9.87 -15.16 1.70
N VAL A 195 -9.21 -15.52 2.80
CA VAL A 195 -9.45 -16.80 3.49
C VAL A 195 -10.94 -16.94 3.83
N GLY A 196 -11.54 -15.86 4.36
CA GLY A 196 -12.97 -15.77 4.59
C GLY A 196 -13.83 -16.07 3.37
N ILE A 197 -13.52 -15.42 2.25
CA ILE A 197 -14.27 -15.56 1.00
C ILE A 197 -14.11 -16.95 0.40
N ASP A 198 -12.89 -17.49 0.36
CA ASP A 198 -12.64 -18.82 -0.20
C ASP A 198 -13.39 -19.91 0.60
N GLU A 199 -13.38 -19.85 1.94
CA GLU A 199 -14.12 -20.81 2.77
C GLU A 199 -15.65 -20.64 2.66
N ILE A 200 -16.15 -19.40 2.61
CA ILE A 200 -17.59 -19.13 2.70
C ILE A 200 -18.27 -19.17 1.32
N ALA A 201 -17.70 -18.52 0.31
CA ALA A 201 -18.29 -18.41 -1.01
C ALA A 201 -17.98 -19.63 -1.89
N GLN A 202 -16.82 -20.27 -1.69
CA GLN A 202 -16.39 -21.44 -2.45
C GLN A 202 -16.54 -21.29 -3.97
N SER A 203 -16.27 -20.09 -4.51
CA SER A 203 -16.45 -19.73 -5.92
C SER A 203 -15.22 -19.01 -6.45
N LEU A 204 -14.70 -19.48 -7.58
CA LEU A 204 -13.54 -18.87 -8.22
C LEU A 204 -13.83 -17.43 -8.66
N ILE A 205 -15.08 -17.13 -9.04
CA ILE A 205 -15.50 -15.78 -9.42
C ILE A 205 -15.41 -14.84 -8.23
N ALA A 206 -15.82 -15.28 -7.04
CA ALA A 206 -15.73 -14.49 -5.82
C ALA A 206 -14.25 -14.21 -5.45
N ASP A 207 -13.39 -15.22 -5.56
CA ASP A 207 -11.95 -15.08 -5.31
C ASP A 207 -11.29 -14.09 -6.28
N LEU A 208 -11.60 -14.18 -7.58
CA LEU A 208 -11.07 -13.27 -8.61
C LEU A 208 -11.58 -11.84 -8.43
N LEU A 209 -12.87 -11.67 -8.10
CA LEU A 209 -13.45 -10.36 -7.79
C LEU A 209 -12.76 -9.74 -6.57
N PHE A 210 -12.53 -10.55 -5.53
CA PHE A 210 -11.83 -10.11 -4.34
C PHE A 210 -10.37 -9.75 -4.63
N ALA A 211 -9.66 -10.53 -5.46
CA ALA A 211 -8.31 -10.21 -5.88
C ALA A 211 -8.26 -8.85 -6.60
N ALA A 212 -9.23 -8.56 -7.48
CA ALA A 212 -9.34 -7.26 -8.14
C ALA A 212 -9.61 -6.12 -7.15
N LEU A 213 -10.51 -6.32 -6.17
CA LEU A 213 -10.76 -5.36 -5.09
C LEU A 213 -9.53 -5.12 -4.22
N SER A 214 -8.75 -6.18 -3.96
CA SER A 214 -7.50 -6.09 -3.19
C SER A 214 -6.46 -5.23 -3.90
N ILE A 215 -6.30 -5.41 -5.22
CA ILE A 215 -5.44 -4.54 -6.04
C ILE A 215 -5.96 -3.10 -5.98
N PHE A 216 -7.27 -2.90 -6.08
CA PHE A 216 -7.87 -1.57 -5.99
C PHE A 216 -7.59 -0.90 -4.63
N TRP A 217 -7.74 -1.61 -3.51
CA TRP A 217 -7.40 -1.09 -2.18
C TRP A 217 -5.92 -0.75 -2.05
N LEU A 218 -5.02 -1.56 -2.63
CA LEU A 218 -3.59 -1.26 -2.68
C LEU A 218 -3.32 0.04 -3.45
N LEU A 219 -3.95 0.23 -4.61
CA LEU A 219 -3.82 1.45 -5.42
C LEU A 219 -4.34 2.69 -4.68
N THR A 220 -5.51 2.58 -4.03
CA THR A 220 -6.05 3.66 -3.19
C THR A 220 -5.08 4.02 -2.08
N ARG A 221 -4.52 3.02 -1.39
CA ARG A 221 -3.56 3.25 -0.31
C ARG A 221 -2.25 3.87 -0.80
N ILE A 222 -1.72 3.45 -1.95
CA ILE A 222 -0.55 4.07 -2.57
C ILE A 222 -0.83 5.54 -2.89
N SER A 223 -2.03 5.84 -3.41
CA SER A 223 -2.45 7.21 -3.76
C SER A 223 -2.57 8.10 -2.51
N LEU A 224 -3.15 7.58 -1.42
CA LEU A 224 -3.20 8.26 -0.13
C LEU A 224 -1.81 8.48 0.47
N SER A 225 -0.93 7.49 0.38
CA SER A 225 0.46 7.60 0.84
C SER A 225 1.23 8.65 0.05
N LYS A 226 1.04 8.73 -1.27
CA LYS A 226 1.67 9.74 -2.13
C LYS A 226 1.19 11.14 -1.76
N TRP A 227 -0.12 11.32 -1.59
CA TRP A 227 -0.69 12.60 -1.16
C TRP A 227 -0.16 13.05 0.21
N ASN A 228 -0.09 12.14 1.18
CA ASN A 228 0.49 12.45 2.49
C ASN A 228 1.97 12.81 2.38
N HIS A 229 2.72 12.11 1.55
CA HIS A 229 4.12 12.41 1.28
C HIS A 229 4.29 13.82 0.69
N GLU A 230 3.51 14.17 -0.33
CA GLU A 230 3.50 15.50 -0.94
C GLU A 230 3.16 16.59 0.08
N ARG A 231 2.13 16.36 0.91
CA ARG A 231 1.70 17.29 1.97
C ARG A 231 2.84 17.59 2.96
N ILE A 232 3.56 16.56 3.39
CA ILE A 232 4.70 16.71 4.30
C ILE A 232 5.86 17.40 3.58
N CYS A 233 6.12 17.05 2.32
CA CYS A 233 7.17 17.69 1.50
C CYS A 233 6.95 19.21 1.40
N TYR A 234 5.72 19.65 1.10
CA TYR A 234 5.37 21.08 1.07
C TYR A 234 5.58 21.79 2.40
N SER A 235 5.45 21.09 3.53
CA SER A 235 5.70 21.68 4.85
C SER A 235 7.18 21.91 5.16
N CYS A 236 8.10 21.23 4.44
CA CYS A 236 9.53 21.37 4.65
C CYS A 236 10.15 22.57 3.91
N ASN A 237 9.39 23.27 3.05
CA ASN A 237 9.81 24.47 2.33
C ASN A 237 11.14 24.33 1.54
N ILE A 238 11.45 23.12 1.05
CA ILE A 238 12.65 22.82 0.26
C ILE A 238 12.27 22.78 -1.22
N ASP A 239 12.99 23.51 -2.07
CA ASP A 239 12.75 23.58 -3.52
C ASP A 239 12.90 22.23 -4.25
N MET A 240 13.48 21.22 -3.62
CA MET A 240 13.61 19.87 -4.19
C MET A 240 12.28 19.12 -4.28
N CYS A 241 11.26 19.47 -3.47
CA CYS A 241 9.92 18.92 -3.63
C CYS A 241 9.27 19.39 -4.95
N LYS A 242 9.63 20.58 -5.46
CA LYS A 242 9.14 21.14 -6.73
C LYS A 242 9.66 20.40 -7.95
N TYR A 243 10.84 19.75 -7.88
CA TYR A 243 11.44 19.10 -9.05
C TYR A 243 10.76 17.78 -9.44
N GLN A 244 9.93 17.20 -8.57
CA GLN A 244 8.99 16.13 -8.95
C GLN A 244 7.62 16.67 -9.43
N ILE A 245 7.33 17.97 -9.22
CA ILE A 245 6.01 18.58 -9.45
C ILE A 245 6.01 19.48 -10.71
N LYS A 246 7.17 19.96 -11.16
CA LYS A 246 7.29 20.84 -12.34
C LYS A 246 7.19 20.14 -13.71
N THR A 247 6.78 18.87 -13.77
CA THR A 247 6.53 18.15 -15.04
C THR A 247 5.08 17.69 -15.21
N THR A 248 4.13 18.51 -14.78
CA THR A 248 2.70 18.35 -15.07
C THR A 248 2.11 19.72 -15.33
N PHE A 249 1.95 20.04 -16.62
CA PHE A 249 0.88 20.92 -17.09
C PHE A 249 -0.29 20.02 -17.50
#